data_AF-A0A9X0FH21-F1
#
_entry.id   AF-A0A9X0FH21-F1
#
_cell.length_a   1.000
_cell.length_b   1.000
_cell.length_c   1.000
_cell.angle_alpha   90.00
_cell.angle_beta   90.00
_cell.angle_gamma   90.00
#
_symmetry.space_group_name_H-M   'P 1'
#
loop_
_entity.id
_entity.type
_entity.pdbx_description
1 polymer ?
#
loop_
_entity_poly.entity_id
_entity_poly.type
_entity_poly.pdbx_seq_one_letter_code
_entity_poly.pdbx_strand_id
1 'polypeptide(L)'
;MSAAGNEIGFNDVGGGPPGDSSWVWAMPATGMRWCECGEGHELNREIIWSISRQLGLERRRELSYAELFELVMEVWRYDEVCSFFRMAVDDAIDRVYGRHARRYPMVSALDIIGYFSKRWQGCPEFDCDGS
;
A
#
# COMPACT_ATOMS: atom_id res chain seq x y z
N MET A 1 47.19 -6.34 -0.99
CA MET A 1 46.94 -6.32 0.47
C MET A 1 45.50 -5.89 0.67
N SER A 2 44.71 -6.75 1.32
CA SER A 2 43.42 -6.50 1.99
C SER A 2 43.52 -5.32 2.98
N ALA A 3 42.48 -4.71 3.57
CA ALA A 3 41.06 -4.97 3.78
C ALA A 3 40.40 -3.59 4.14
N ALA A 4 39.15 -3.30 3.78
CA ALA A 4 37.91 -3.44 4.57
C ALA A 4 37.58 -2.30 5.57
N GLY A 5 36.27 -1.98 5.63
CA GLY A 5 35.57 -1.09 6.58
C GLY A 5 34.69 -0.10 5.81
N ASN A 6 33.44 -0.37 5.40
CA ASN A 6 32.25 -0.86 6.10
C ASN A 6 31.89 -0.07 7.35
N GLU A 7 31.12 1.02 7.19
CA GLU A 7 30.13 1.45 8.17
C GLU A 7 28.85 1.87 7.43
N ILE A 8 27.92 0.91 7.42
CA ILE A 8 26.54 1.04 6.97
C ILE A 8 25.80 1.75 8.10
N GLY A 9 25.56 3.05 7.95
CA GLY A 9 24.66 3.81 8.80
C GLY A 9 23.21 3.51 8.44
N PHE A 10 22.74 2.31 8.80
CA PHE A 10 21.35 1.90 8.70
C PHE A 10 20.60 2.49 9.90
N ASN A 11 19.91 3.62 9.72
CA ASN A 11 18.77 4.08 10.52
C ASN A 11 18.22 5.39 9.96
N ASP A 12 17.36 5.29 8.95
CA ASP A 12 16.40 6.35 8.64
C ASP A 12 15.08 5.71 8.20
N VAL A 13 14.22 5.44 9.18
CA VAL A 13 12.83 5.06 8.97
C VAL A 13 12.05 6.37 8.81
N GLY A 14 12.12 7.00 7.63
CA GLY A 14 11.42 8.27 7.43
C GLY A 14 11.67 8.95 6.09
N GLY A 15 10.80 8.68 5.11
CA GLY A 15 10.52 9.61 4.00
C GLY A 15 11.63 9.73 2.95
N GLY A 16 11.59 8.85 1.95
CA GLY A 16 12.31 9.08 0.69
C GLY A 16 11.89 10.41 0.04
N PRO A 17 12.73 11.00 -0.82
CA PRO A 17 12.41 12.26 -1.50
C PRO A 17 11.10 12.15 -2.29
N PRO A 18 10.30 13.22 -2.38
CA PRO A 18 9.05 13.21 -3.12
C PRO A 18 9.36 12.95 -4.60
N GLY A 19 9.07 11.73 -5.07
CA GLY A 19 9.26 11.34 -6.46
C GLY A 19 9.82 9.94 -6.68
N ASP A 20 10.45 9.32 -5.68
CA ASP A 20 10.92 7.94 -5.78
C ASP A 20 10.30 7.06 -4.69
N SER A 21 9.08 6.59 -4.95
CA SER A 21 8.34 5.63 -4.13
C SER A 21 8.68 4.17 -4.47
N SER A 22 9.79 3.92 -5.18
CA SER A 22 10.25 2.55 -5.49
C SER A 22 10.56 1.73 -4.23
N TRP A 23 10.97 2.39 -3.14
CA TRP A 23 11.25 1.76 -1.84
C TRP A 23 10.06 0.97 -1.27
N VAL A 24 8.83 1.35 -1.64
CA VAL A 24 7.60 0.63 -1.23
C VAL A 24 7.64 -0.83 -1.68
N TRP A 25 8.20 -1.11 -2.86
CA TRP A 25 8.22 -2.46 -3.40
C TRP A 25 9.33 -3.32 -2.80
N ALA A 26 10.42 -2.67 -2.34
CA ALA A 26 11.56 -3.33 -1.71
C ALA A 26 11.36 -3.60 -0.21
N MET A 27 10.47 -2.89 0.48
CA MET A 27 10.25 -3.10 1.91
C MET A 27 9.59 -4.47 2.19
N PRO A 28 9.89 -5.13 3.32
CA PRO A 28 9.26 -6.39 3.68
C PRO A 28 7.77 -6.19 4.02
N ALA A 29 6.96 -7.20 3.72
CA ALA A 29 5.60 -7.27 4.22
C ALA A 29 5.61 -7.69 5.70
N THR A 30 4.99 -6.89 6.57
CA THR A 30 4.81 -7.18 8.00
C THR A 30 3.34 -7.20 8.42
N GLY A 31 2.44 -6.96 7.46
CA GLY A 31 1.00 -7.10 7.60
C GLY A 31 0.50 -8.50 7.36
N MET A 32 -0.83 -8.63 7.33
CA MET A 32 -1.49 -9.84 6.88
C MET A 32 -1.18 -10.11 5.40
N ARG A 33 -1.24 -11.39 5.01
CA ARG A 33 -0.99 -11.77 3.62
C ARG A 33 -2.16 -11.35 2.73
N TRP A 34 -1.84 -10.81 1.55
CA TRP A 34 -2.84 -10.42 0.57
C TRP A 34 -3.50 -11.63 -0.13
N CYS A 35 -2.72 -12.62 -0.60
CA CYS A 35 -3.28 -13.88 -1.11
C CYS A 35 -3.33 -14.94 -0.01
N GLU A 36 -4.50 -15.55 0.18
CA GLU A 36 -4.70 -16.71 1.06
C GLU A 36 -4.63 -18.06 0.32
N CYS A 37 -4.31 -18.02 -0.98
CA CYS A 37 -4.24 -19.17 -1.88
C CYS A 37 -3.19 -20.24 -1.51
N GLY A 38 -2.46 -20.07 -0.40
CA GLY A 38 -1.41 -20.99 0.07
C GLY A 38 -0.09 -20.84 -0.67
N GLU A 39 -0.13 -20.40 -1.92
CA GLU A 39 1.05 -19.96 -2.68
C GLU A 39 1.37 -18.53 -2.27
N GLY A 40 2.60 -18.27 -1.80
CA GLY A 40 3.03 -16.98 -1.25
C GLY A 40 3.10 -15.85 -2.27
N HIS A 41 2.02 -15.61 -3.02
CA HIS A 41 1.89 -14.52 -3.97
C HIS A 41 1.87 -13.20 -3.23
N GLU A 42 2.99 -12.47 -3.33
CA GLU A 42 3.04 -11.08 -2.91
C GLU A 42 2.29 -10.20 -3.91
N LEU A 43 1.56 -9.23 -3.39
CA LEU A 43 0.98 -8.18 -4.21
C LEU A 43 2.10 -7.37 -4.86
N ASN A 44 2.06 -7.25 -6.18
CA ASN A 44 2.99 -6.43 -6.96
C ASN A 44 2.24 -5.34 -7.73
N ARG A 45 3.01 -4.43 -8.34
CA ARG A 45 2.46 -3.26 -9.04
C ARG A 45 1.60 -3.68 -10.25
N GLU A 46 1.99 -4.75 -10.95
CA GLU A 46 1.30 -5.27 -12.13
C GLU A 46 -0.09 -5.81 -11.80
N ILE A 47 -0.25 -6.47 -10.64
CA ILE A 47 -1.54 -6.97 -10.16
C ILE A 47 -2.49 -5.79 -9.89
N ILE A 48 -2.04 -4.79 -9.13
CA ILE A 48 -2.86 -3.61 -8.83
C ILE A 48 -3.23 -2.88 -10.13
N TRP A 49 -2.27 -2.77 -11.07
CA TRP A 49 -2.54 -2.21 -12.38
C TRP A 49 -3.62 -3.00 -13.14
N SER A 50 -3.55 -4.33 -13.13
CA SER A 50 -4.57 -5.19 -13.74
C SER A 50 -5.96 -4.96 -13.14
N ILE A 51 -6.05 -4.83 -11.82
CA ILE A 51 -7.31 -4.55 -11.11
C ILE A 51 -7.84 -3.16 -11.47
N SER A 52 -6.96 -2.16 -11.56
CA SER A 52 -7.36 -0.81 -12.01
C SER A 52 -7.96 -0.79 -13.42
N ARG A 53 -7.51 -1.68 -14.31
CA ARG A 53 -8.09 -1.87 -15.65
C ARG A 53 -9.49 -2.48 -15.59
N GLN A 54 -9.74 -3.37 -14.64
CA GLN A 54 -11.07 -3.96 -14.45
C GLN A 54 -12.08 -2.93 -13.98
N LEU A 55 -11.64 -1.96 -13.18
CA LEU A 55 -12.44 -0.80 -12.74
C LEU A 55 -12.55 0.32 -13.79
N GLY A 56 -11.92 0.20 -14.96
CA GLY A 56 -11.93 1.25 -15.99
C GLY A 56 -11.10 2.49 -15.63
N LEU A 57 -10.16 2.37 -14.69
CA LEU A 57 -9.30 3.46 -14.23
C LEU A 57 -8.00 3.58 -15.04
N GLU A 58 -7.71 2.69 -15.97
CA GLU A 58 -6.41 2.58 -16.65
C GLU A 58 -6.06 3.75 -17.57
N ARG A 59 -7.08 4.50 -18.01
CA ARG A 59 -6.89 5.72 -18.81
C ARG A 59 -6.76 6.97 -17.94
N ARG A 60 -6.98 6.84 -16.62
CA ARG A 60 -6.86 7.95 -15.68
C ARG A 60 -5.39 8.22 -15.41
N ARG A 61 -4.98 9.47 -15.56
CA ARG A 61 -3.65 9.92 -15.14
C ARG A 61 -3.56 10.12 -13.64
N GLU A 62 -4.70 10.44 -13.02
CA GLU A 62 -4.82 10.72 -11.59
C GLU A 62 -6.13 10.15 -11.06
N LEU A 63 -6.11 9.71 -9.80
CA LEU A 63 -7.28 9.25 -9.06
C LEU A 63 -7.64 10.26 -7.99
N SER A 64 -8.93 10.52 -7.80
CA SER A 64 -9.44 11.16 -6.59
C SER A 64 -9.21 10.27 -5.36
N TYR A 65 -9.35 10.82 -4.16
CA TYR A 65 -9.31 10.02 -2.94
C TYR A 65 -10.36 8.89 -2.95
N ALA A 66 -11.56 9.14 -3.48
CA ALA A 66 -12.61 8.13 -3.58
C ALA A 66 -12.24 6.99 -4.53
N GLU A 67 -11.70 7.30 -5.71
CA GLU A 67 -11.25 6.29 -6.68
C GLU A 67 -10.02 5.51 -6.17
N LEU A 68 -9.10 6.18 -5.46
CA LEU A 68 -7.99 5.50 -4.77
C LEU A 68 -8.53 4.52 -3.72
N PHE A 69 -9.47 4.97 -2.89
CA PHE A 69 -10.06 4.16 -1.84
C PHE A 69 -10.80 2.94 -2.39
N GLU A 70 -11.61 3.13 -3.44
CA GLU A 70 -12.31 2.07 -4.17
C GLU A 70 -11.31 1.05 -4.74
N LEU A 71 -10.21 1.51 -5.35
CA LEU A 71 -9.18 0.61 -5.84
C LEU A 71 -8.51 -0.18 -4.72
N VAL A 72 -8.27 0.40 -3.54
CA VAL A 72 -7.70 -0.33 -2.39
C VAL A 72 -8.68 -1.43 -1.93
N MET A 73 -9.97 -1.11 -1.82
CA MET A 73 -11.01 -2.06 -1.46
C MET A 73 -11.10 -3.21 -2.46
N GLU A 74 -11.10 -2.92 -3.76
CA GLU A 74 -11.17 -3.94 -4.81
C GLU A 74 -9.92 -4.84 -4.80
N VAL A 75 -8.73 -4.28 -4.57
CA VAL A 75 -7.50 -5.05 -4.43
C VAL A 75 -7.61 -6.08 -3.30
N TRP A 76 -8.22 -5.71 -2.18
CA TRP A 76 -8.44 -6.59 -1.03
C TRP A 76 -9.75 -7.37 -1.07
N ARG A 77 -10.57 -7.18 -2.11
CA ARG A 77 -11.89 -7.80 -2.30
C ARG A 77 -12.82 -7.56 -1.11
N TYR A 78 -12.84 -6.34 -0.58
CA TYR A 78 -13.73 -5.93 0.49
C TYR A 78 -14.93 -5.16 -0.05
N ASP A 79 -16.14 -5.62 0.28
CA ASP A 79 -17.39 -4.90 -0.02
C ASP A 79 -17.62 -3.73 0.96
N GLU A 80 -17.22 -3.92 2.22
CA GLU A 80 -17.30 -2.93 3.30
C GLU A 80 -16.02 -2.96 4.14
N VAL A 81 -15.68 -1.82 4.76
CA VAL A 81 -14.43 -1.68 5.52
C VAL A 81 -14.63 -0.93 6.83
N CYS A 82 -13.87 -1.33 7.86
CA CYS A 82 -13.87 -0.67 9.16
C CYS A 82 -13.18 0.71 9.12
N SER A 83 -13.38 1.52 10.16
CA SER A 83 -12.69 2.81 10.31
C SER A 83 -11.16 2.68 10.28
N PHE A 84 -10.61 1.58 10.82
CA PHE A 84 -9.18 1.30 10.81
C PHE A 84 -8.61 1.11 9.41
N PHE A 85 -9.39 0.55 8.48
CA PHE A 85 -8.98 0.43 7.08
C PHE A 85 -8.77 1.82 6.48
N ARG A 86 -9.72 2.75 6.73
CA ARG A 86 -9.60 4.13 6.30
C ARG A 86 -8.39 4.82 6.90
N MET A 87 -8.20 4.69 8.21
CA MET A 87 -7.04 5.24 8.90
C MET A 87 -5.71 4.69 8.35
N ALA A 88 -5.65 3.41 7.99
CA ALA A 88 -4.46 2.80 7.41
C ALA A 88 -4.20 3.26 5.96
N VAL A 89 -5.25 3.51 5.16
CA VAL A 89 -5.11 4.16 3.85
C VAL A 89 -4.59 5.59 4.01
N ASP A 90 -5.11 6.33 4.99
CA ASP A 90 -4.67 7.69 5.30
C ASP A 90 -3.19 7.72 5.75
N ASP A 91 -2.76 6.82 6.64
CA ASP A 91 -1.34 6.68 6.99
C ASP A 91 -0.50 6.32 5.76
N ALA A 92 -0.95 5.43 4.88
CA ALA A 92 -0.23 5.11 3.65
C ALA A 92 -0.07 6.34 2.74
N ILE A 93 -1.09 7.20 2.64
CA ILE A 93 -1.02 8.48 1.90
C ILE A 93 0.04 9.39 2.52
N ASP A 94 0.03 9.57 3.84
CA ASP A 94 1.00 10.42 4.53
C ASP A 94 2.43 9.87 4.39
N ARG A 95 2.61 8.55 4.45
CA ARG A 95 3.93 7.90 4.37
C ARG A 95 4.52 7.93 2.97
N VAL A 96 3.70 7.73 1.93
CA VAL A 96 4.17 7.59 0.56
C VAL A 96 4.10 8.92 -0.21
N TYR A 97 3.03 9.68 -0.02
CA TYR A 97 2.77 10.90 -0.77
C TYR A 97 3.02 12.18 0.06
N GLY A 98 3.05 12.07 1.40
CA GLY A 98 3.42 13.17 2.30
C GLY A 98 2.31 14.18 2.60
N ARG A 99 1.11 14.01 2.02
CA ARG A 99 -0.06 14.88 2.25
C ARG A 99 -1.35 14.27 1.70
N HIS A 100 -2.47 14.68 2.25
CA HIS A 100 -3.78 14.45 1.63
C HIS A 100 -4.02 15.43 0.47
N ALA A 101 -4.20 14.90 -0.74
CA ALA A 101 -4.48 15.67 -1.94
C ALA A 101 -5.86 15.32 -2.52
N ARG A 102 -6.40 16.25 -3.32
CA ARG A 102 -7.66 15.99 -4.05
C ARG A 102 -7.50 14.93 -5.13
N ARG A 103 -6.29 14.80 -5.67
CA ARG A 103 -5.92 13.86 -6.73
C ARG A 103 -4.51 13.32 -6.52
N TYR A 104 -4.32 12.06 -6.86
CA TYR A 104 -3.07 11.33 -6.77
C TYR A 104 -2.69 10.85 -8.17
N PRO A 105 -1.47 11.14 -8.66
CA PRO A 105 -0.97 10.51 -9.88
C PRO A 105 -1.10 8.99 -9.79
N MET A 106 -1.46 8.33 -10.88
CA MET A 106 -1.73 6.89 -10.88
C MET A 106 -0.55 6.09 -10.33
N VAL A 107 0.70 6.47 -10.67
CA VAL A 107 1.90 5.83 -10.12
C VAL A 107 1.95 5.94 -8.59
N SER A 108 1.70 7.12 -8.03
CA SER A 108 1.64 7.33 -6.58
C SER A 108 0.50 6.55 -5.93
N ALA A 109 -0.66 6.44 -6.58
CA ALA A 109 -1.79 5.65 -6.10
C ALA A 109 -1.43 4.17 -5.95
N LEU A 110 -0.75 3.59 -6.94
CA LEU A 110 -0.25 2.21 -6.88
C LEU A 110 0.71 2.00 -5.71
N ASP A 111 1.58 2.99 -5.46
CA ASP A 111 2.57 2.93 -4.38
C ASP A 111 1.93 3.10 -3.00
N ILE A 112 0.91 3.94 -2.87
CA ILE A 112 0.09 4.03 -1.64
C ILE A 112 -0.55 2.67 -1.34
N ILE A 113 -1.16 2.02 -2.33
CA ILE A 113 -1.79 0.71 -2.16
C ILE A 113 -0.75 -0.36 -1.82
N GLY A 114 0.42 -0.33 -2.47
CA GLY A 114 1.53 -1.22 -2.16
C GLY A 114 1.99 -1.10 -0.71
N TYR A 115 2.18 0.13 -0.22
CA TYR A 115 2.57 0.38 1.16
C TYR A 115 1.50 -0.09 2.15
N PHE A 116 0.25 0.33 1.91
CA PHE A 116 -0.92 -0.11 2.67
C PHE A 116 -0.92 -1.64 2.79
N SER A 117 -0.80 -2.34 1.66
CA SER A 117 -0.98 -3.80 1.62
C SER A 117 0.16 -4.55 2.31
N LYS A 118 1.36 -3.98 2.39
CA LYS A 118 2.50 -4.54 3.15
C LYS A 118 2.39 -4.33 4.66
N ARG A 119 1.55 -3.40 5.11
CA ARG A 119 1.40 -3.02 6.52
C ARG A 119 0.04 -3.38 7.12
N TRP A 120 -0.98 -3.57 6.29
CA TRP A 120 -2.34 -3.79 6.72
C TRP A 120 -2.44 -4.99 7.66
N GLN A 121 -3.03 -4.79 8.85
CA GLN A 121 -3.12 -5.80 9.91
C GLN A 121 -4.50 -6.45 9.98
N GLY A 122 -5.39 -6.13 9.04
CA GLY A 122 -6.82 -6.43 9.18
C GLY A 122 -7.52 -5.43 10.09
N CYS A 123 -8.85 -5.54 10.13
CA CYS A 123 -9.64 -4.82 11.10
C CYS A 123 -9.39 -5.44 12.48
N PRO A 124 -9.12 -4.64 13.53
CA PRO A 124 -9.06 -5.16 14.89
C PRO A 124 -10.39 -5.84 15.22
N GLU A 125 -10.35 -7.14 15.44
CA GLU A 125 -11.43 -7.85 16.10
C GLU A 125 -11.45 -7.39 17.56
N PHE A 126 -12.39 -6.52 17.93
CA PHE A 126 -12.87 -6.53 19.31
C PHE A 126 -14.26 -7.19 19.22
N ASP A 127 -14.40 -8.39 19.79
CA ASP A 127 -15.65 -9.19 19.94
C ASP A 127 -16.15 -10.03 18.74
N CYS A 128 -15.37 -11.00 18.27
CA CYS A 128 -15.95 -12.28 17.83
C CYS A 128 -16.26 -13.16 19.07
N ASP A 129 -16.97 -12.63 20.07
CA ASP A 129 -17.46 -13.42 21.19
C ASP A 129 -18.93 -13.03 21.47
N GLY A 130 -19.84 -13.87 20.97
CA GLY A 130 -21.21 -13.98 21.49
C GLY A 130 -22.33 -13.29 20.71
N SER A 131 -22.90 -14.00 19.73
CA SER A 131 -24.36 -13.99 19.50
C SER A 131 -24.84 -15.39 19.17
#